data_AF-A0A3B8PNY0-F1
#
_entry.id   AF-A0A3B8PNY0-F1
#
_cell.length_a   1.000
_cell.length_b   1.000
_cell.length_c   1.000
_cell.angle_alpha   90.00
_cell.angle_beta   90.00
_cell.angle_gamma   90.00
#
_symmetry.space_group_name_H-M   'P 1'
#
loop_
_entity.id
_entity.type
_entity.pdbx_description
1 polymer ?
#
loop_
_entity_poly.entity_id
_entity_poly.type
_entity_poly.pdbx_seq_one_letter_code
_entity_poly.pdbx_strand_id
1 'polypeptide(L)' 'MTDSHPLVDSFGRLHNNLRISVTDRCNIRCFYCMPADNVEFMQRSELLTFEEIE' A
#
# COMPACT_ATOMS: atom_id res chain seq x y z
N MET A 1 29.72 3.27 6.25
CA MET A 1 29.37 2.18 7.18
C MET A 1 27.91 2.35 7.52
N THR A 2 27.01 1.81 6.71
CA THR A 2 25.59 1.72 7.09
C THR A 2 25.47 0.47 7.93
N ASP A 3 25.33 0.67 9.23
CA ASP A 3 25.05 -0.39 10.18
C ASP A 3 23.61 -0.86 9.94
N SER A 4 23.44 -1.74 8.95
CA SER A 4 22.14 -2.27 8.55
C SER A 4 21.72 -3.31 9.57
N HIS A 5 21.34 -2.85 10.76
CA HIS A 5 20.60 -3.67 11.70
C HIS A 5 19.34 -4.16 10.99
N PRO A 6 19.10 -5.48 10.91
CA PRO A 6 17.92 -6.00 10.24
C PRO A 6 16.67 -5.45 10.94
N LEU A 7 15.75 -4.90 10.14
CA LEU A 7 14.46 -4.49 10.65
C LEU A 7 13.67 -5.75 10.97
N VAL A 8 13.53 -6.04 12.26
CA VAL A 8 12.86 -7.24 12.78
C VAL A 8 11.69 -6.81 13.65
N ASP A 9 10.52 -7.39 13.41
CA ASP A 9 9.33 -7.12 14.23
C ASP A 9 9.39 -7.81 15.60
N SER A 10 8.40 -7.56 16.46
CA SER A 10 8.33 -8.15 17.81
C SER A 10 8.17 -9.68 17.82
N PHE A 11 7.85 -10.30 16.68
CA PHE A 11 7.75 -11.75 16.51
C PHE A 11 9.01 -12.37 15.90
N GLY A 12 10.06 -11.58 15.66
CA GLY A 12 11.32 -12.06 15.11
C GLY A 12 11.34 -12.21 13.59
N ARG A 13 10.37 -11.62 12.86
CA ARG A 13 10.31 -11.72 11.39
C ARG A 13 11.07 -10.56 10.74
N LEU A 14 11.84 -10.88 9.71
CA LEU A 14 12.58 -9.90 8.92
C LEU A 14 11.67 -9.16 7.94
N HIS A 15 11.71 -7.84 7.94
CA HIS A 15 11.09 -7.03 6.91
C HIS A 15 11.93 -7.11 5.61
N ASN A 16 11.42 -7.81 4.60
CA ASN A 16 12.11 -8.03 3.32
C ASN A 16 11.24 -7.75 2.08
N ASN A 17 10.04 -7.25 2.27
CA ASN A 17 9.09 -6.92 1.21
C ASN A 17 8.35 -5.62 1.55
N LEU A 18 8.17 -4.78 0.54
CA LEU A 18 7.32 -3.60 0.61
C LEU A 18 6.27 -3.70 -0.50
N ARG A 19 4.99 -3.66 -0.12
CA ARG A 19 3.86 -3.57 -1.05
C ARG A 19 3.32 -2.15 -1.05
N ILE A 20 3.42 -1.48 -2.20
CA ILE A 20 2.91 -0.14 -2.39
C ILE A 20 1.56 -0.20 -3.11
N SER A 21 0.53 0.39 -2.51
CA SER A 21 -0.78 0.55 -3.15
C SER A 21 -0.82 1.89 -3.87
N VAL A 22 -0.82 1.86 -5.21
CA VAL A 22 -0.71 3.07 -6.04
C VAL A 22 -2.05 3.76 -6.31
N THR A 23 -3.15 3.01 -6.19
CA THR A 23 -4.51 3.51 -6.47
C THR A 23 -5.52 2.64 -5.74
N ASP A 24 -6.62 3.26 -5.33
CA ASP A 24 -7.82 2.62 -4.80
C ASP A 24 -8.85 2.28 -5.89
N ARG A 25 -8.75 2.92 -7.07
CA ARG A 25 -9.58 2.61 -8.24
C ARG A 25 -9.27 1.25 -8.84
N CYS A 26 -10.33 0.47 -9.07
CA CYS A 26 -10.27 -0.79 -9.82
C CYS A 26 -11.45 -0.88 -10.81
N ASN A 27 -11.19 -1.49 -11.97
CA ASN A 27 -12.15 -1.64 -13.09
C ASN A 27 -13.07 -2.86 -12.94
N ILE A 28 -12.96 -3.61 -11.83
CA ILE A 28 -13.80 -4.77 -11.51
C ILE A 28 -14.59 -4.45 -10.22
N ARG A 29 -15.74 -5.11 -10.03
CA ARG A 29 -16.53 -5.09 -8.79
C ARG A 29 -16.66 -6.49 -8.23
N CYS A 30 -15.56 -7.03 -7.72
CA CYS A 30 -15.56 -8.36 -7.12
C CYS A 30 -16.38 -8.35 -5.84
N PHE A 31 -17.35 -9.26 -5.71
CA PHE A 31 -18.23 -9.35 -4.54
C PHE A 31 -17.49 -9.49 -3.19
N TYR A 32 -16.28 -10.07 -3.20
CA TYR A 32 -15.48 -10.31 -1.99
C TYR A 32 -14.41 -9.23 -1.72
N CYS A 33 -14.20 -8.30 -2.64
CA CYS A 33 -13.13 -7.30 -2.55
C CYS A 33 -13.69 -5.88 -2.55
N MET A 34 -14.45 -5.55 -3.59
CA MET A 34 -15.04 -4.24 -3.78
C MET A 34 -16.45 -4.41 -4.36
N PRO A 35 -17.45 -4.58 -3.47
CA PRO A 35 -18.86 -4.62 -3.84
C PRO A 35 -19.27 -3.36 -4.63
N ALA A 36 -20.33 -3.45 -5.42
CA ALA A 36 -20.71 -2.39 -6.35
C ALA A 36 -21.28 -1.13 -5.67
N ASP A 37 -21.84 -1.28 -4.47
CA ASP A 37 -22.57 -0.20 -3.80
C ASP A 37 -21.63 0.71 -3.01
N ASN A 38 -21.85 2.03 -3.12
CA ASN A 38 -21.22 3.07 -2.29
C ASN A 38 -19.68 3.07 -2.28
N VAL A 39 -19.03 2.82 -3.43
CA VAL A 39 -17.58 2.96 -3.54
C VAL A 39 -17.21 4.44 -3.64
N GLU A 40 -16.64 5.00 -2.58
CA GLU A 40 -16.03 6.32 -2.57
C GLU A 40 -14.52 6.18 -2.84
N PHE A 41 -14.02 6.96 -3.80
CA PHE A 41 -12.60 7.00 -4.11
C PHE A 41 -11.94 8.21 -3.46
N MET A 42 -10.70 8.02 -3.02
CA MET A 42 -9.84 9.07 -2.48
C MET A 42 -9.63 10.19 -3.51
N GLN A 43 -9.45 11.41 -2.99
CA GLN A 43 -9.09 12.53 -3.86
C GLN A 43 -7.67 12.32 -4.38
N ARG A 44 -7.40 12.76 -5.62
CA ARG A 44 -6.09 12.56 -6.25
C ARG A 44 -4.94 13.18 -5.43
N SER A 45 -5.21 14.29 -4.75
CA SER A 45 -4.26 15.00 -3.88
C SER A 45 -3.91 14.25 -2.59
N GLU A 46 -4.69 13.23 -2.23
CA GLU A 46 -4.45 12.40 -1.04
C GLU A 46 -3.64 11.14 -1.38
N LEU A 47 -3.40 10.87 -2.67
CA LEU A 47 -2.55 9.78 -3.12
C LEU A 47 -1.09 10.25 -3.18
N LEU A 48 -0.18 9.36 -2.80
CA LEU A 48 1.26 9.61 -2.90
C LEU A 48 1.66 9.96 -4.33
N THR A 49 2.54 10.94 -4.45
CA THR A 49 3.27 11.27 -5.67
C THR A 49 4.35 10.22 -5.94
N PHE A 50 4.91 10.23 -7.15
CA PHE A 50 6.01 9.32 -7.47
C PHE A 50 7.28 9.72 -6.70
N GLU A 51 7.49 11.01 -6.50
CA GLU A 51 8.61 11.59 -5.77
C GLU A 51 8.58 11.26 -4.26
N GLU A 52 7.41 10.96 -3.70
CA GLU A 52 7.28 10.48 -2.31
C GLU A 52 7.51 8.97 -2.18
N ILE A 53 7.45 8.22 -3.29
CA ILE A 53 7.65 6.76 -3.31
C ILE A 53 9.13 6.39 -3.55
N GLU A 54 9.88 7.24 -4.25
CA GLU A 54 11.34 7.11 -4.48
C GLU A 54 12.18 7.40 -3.22
#